data_AF-A0A059X3H7-F1
#
_entry.id   AF-A0A059X3H7-F1
#
_cell.length_a   1.000
_cell.length_b   1.000
_cell.length_c   1.000
_cell.angle_alpha   90.00
_cell.angle_beta   90.00
_cell.angle_gamma   90.00
#
_symmetry.space_group_name_H-M   'P 1'
#
loop_
_entity.id
_entity.type
_entity.pdbx_description
1 polymer ?
#
loop_
_entity_poly.entity_id
_entity_poly.type
_entity_poly.pdbx_seq_one_letter_code
_entity_poly.pdbx_strand_id
1 'polypeptide(L)'
;GSISKKDPRANIHVDIKQWELFRNANPDNPFILTSWLGPFFAHNMEKAELIGAPIIKVLLYTNPPEIALNRAATRDAKDLGISHDEAFEENKRIFEKDWNEWTEAYKPLKGIPLYTPGNGFYDLEIDVSDLPKDAAATVVNDWLITKKFATQIA
;
A
#
# COMPACT_ATOMS: atom_id res chain seq x y z
N GLY A 1 10.75 18.98 -11.19
CA GLY A 1 9.72 19.74 -10.46
C GLY A 1 10.06 19.70 -8.99
N SER A 2 10.05 20.84 -8.29
CA SER A 2 10.45 20.91 -6.89
C SER A 2 9.52 20.07 -6.02
N ILE A 3 10.08 19.11 -5.28
CA ILE A 3 9.39 18.38 -4.22
C ILE A 3 9.14 19.40 -3.10
N SER A 4 7.93 19.98 -3.13
CA SER A 4 7.46 20.92 -2.12
C SER A 4 7.41 20.20 -0.77
N LYS A 5 8.08 20.77 0.25
CA LYS A 5 8.02 20.40 1.68
C LYS A 5 6.61 20.65 2.29
N LYS A 6 5.54 20.20 1.65
CA LYS A 6 4.14 20.37 2.09
C LYS A 6 3.65 19.07 2.67
N ASP A 7 3.38 19.09 3.98
CA ASP A 7 2.80 18.04 4.82
C ASP A 7 3.46 16.65 4.66
N PRO A 8 4.19 16.12 5.66
CA PRO A 8 4.72 14.75 5.58
C PRO A 8 3.64 13.67 5.42
N ARG A 9 2.36 14.03 5.60
CA ARG A 9 1.17 13.19 5.37
C ARG A 9 0.58 13.36 3.97
N ALA A 10 1.10 14.26 3.14
CA ALA A 10 0.66 14.43 1.76
C ALA A 10 1.04 13.18 0.94
N ASN A 11 0.02 12.40 0.55
CA ASN A 11 0.19 11.25 -0.33
C ASN A 11 0.89 11.68 -1.64
N ILE A 12 2.04 11.06 -1.91
CA ILE A 12 2.70 11.14 -3.22
C ILE A 12 1.75 10.45 -4.20
N HIS A 13 1.01 11.24 -4.97
CA HIS A 13 0.27 10.76 -6.11
C HIS A 13 1.31 10.39 -7.18
N VAL A 14 1.61 9.11 -7.29
CA VAL A 14 2.38 8.62 -8.44
C VAL A 14 1.46 8.71 -9.66
N ASP A 15 1.74 9.69 -10.52
CA ASP A 15 1.11 9.82 -11.83
C ASP A 15 1.44 8.59 -12.68
N ILE A 16 0.43 7.97 -13.29
CA ILE A 16 0.55 6.80 -14.18
C ILE A 16 1.63 7.03 -15.25
N LYS A 17 1.74 8.25 -15.80
CA LYS A 17 2.75 8.57 -16.81
C LYS A 17 4.17 8.59 -16.23
N GLN A 18 4.35 9.05 -14.99
CA GLN A 18 5.65 9.02 -14.33
C GLN A 18 6.06 7.59 -13.98
N TRP A 19 5.10 6.74 -13.63
CA TRP A 19 5.32 5.31 -13.44
C TRP A 19 5.74 4.62 -14.74
N GLU A 20 5.05 4.89 -15.86
CA GLU A 20 5.37 4.29 -17.16
C GLU A 20 6.78 4.66 -17.61
N LEU A 21 7.16 5.94 -17.42
CA LEU A 21 8.50 6.42 -17.68
C LEU A 21 9.55 5.72 -16.81
N PHE A 22 9.30 5.55 -15.52
CA PHE A 22 10.23 4.87 -14.61
C PHE A 22 10.44 3.40 -15.03
N ARG A 23 9.36 2.66 -15.32
CA ARG A 23 9.45 1.26 -15.73
C ARG A 23 10.13 1.11 -17.08
N ASN A 24 9.75 1.91 -18.08
CA ASN A 24 10.35 1.79 -19.41
C ASN A 24 11.85 2.13 -19.39
N ALA A 25 12.29 2.99 -18.46
CA ALA A 25 13.70 3.25 -18.20
C ALA A 25 14.41 2.12 -17.43
N ASN A 26 13.67 1.21 -16.77
CA ASN A 26 14.20 0.16 -15.89
C ASN A 26 13.42 -1.17 -16.06
N PRO A 27 13.36 -1.74 -17.28
CA PRO A 27 12.46 -2.85 -17.58
C PRO A 27 12.76 -4.12 -16.78
N ASP A 28 14.01 -4.32 -16.36
CA ASP A 28 14.47 -5.53 -15.68
C ASP A 28 14.63 -5.36 -14.16
N ASN A 29 14.38 -4.17 -13.61
CA ASN A 29 14.57 -3.91 -12.18
C ASN A 29 13.28 -4.15 -11.41
N PRO A 30 13.24 -5.09 -10.44
CA PRO A 30 12.12 -5.21 -9.54
C PRO A 30 12.02 -3.95 -8.67
N PHE A 31 10.79 -3.52 -8.40
CA PHE A 31 10.53 -2.37 -7.54
C PHE A 31 9.32 -2.65 -6.64
N ILE A 32 9.24 -1.93 -5.53
CA ILE A 32 8.10 -1.97 -4.61
C ILE A 32 7.29 -0.69 -4.82
N LEU A 33 6.01 -0.84 -5.15
CA LEU A 33 5.07 0.26 -5.20
C LEU A 33 4.24 0.29 -3.91
N THR A 34 4.59 1.19 -2.99
CA THR A 34 3.77 1.49 -1.82
C THR A 34 2.79 2.59 -2.15
N SER A 35 1.54 2.24 -2.39
CA SER A 35 0.48 3.21 -2.63
C SER A 35 -0.88 2.58 -2.32
N TRP A 36 -1.79 3.40 -1.80
CA TRP A 36 -3.22 3.08 -1.74
C TRP A 36 -3.75 2.66 -3.14
N LEU A 37 -3.14 3.16 -4.22
CA LEU A 37 -3.51 2.81 -5.59
C LEU A 37 -2.68 1.70 -6.21
N GLY A 38 -1.63 1.24 -5.55
CA GLY A 38 -0.71 0.24 -6.10
C GLY A 38 -1.44 -1.03 -6.54
N PRO A 39 -2.32 -1.61 -5.71
CA PRO A 39 -3.06 -2.82 -6.06
C PRO A 39 -4.08 -2.63 -7.20
N PHE A 40 -4.80 -1.50 -7.26
CA PHE A 40 -5.70 -1.17 -8.38
C PHE A 40 -4.94 -0.98 -9.69
N PHE A 41 -3.83 -0.25 -9.59
CA PHE A 41 -2.95 0.01 -10.70
C PHE A 41 -2.42 -1.32 -11.26
N ALA A 42 -1.86 -2.17 -10.40
CA ALA A 42 -1.44 -3.53 -10.73
C ALA A 42 -2.52 -4.31 -11.47
N HIS A 43 -3.74 -4.33 -10.95
CA HIS A 43 -4.87 -5.05 -11.56
C HIS A 43 -5.23 -4.56 -12.97
N ASN A 44 -5.25 -3.24 -13.20
CA ASN A 44 -5.53 -2.71 -14.54
C ASN A 44 -4.40 -3.00 -15.52
N MET A 45 -3.16 -3.02 -15.04
CA MET A 45 -2.01 -3.34 -15.87
C MET A 45 -1.94 -4.81 -16.25
N GLU A 46 -2.28 -5.71 -15.32
CA GLU A 46 -2.46 -7.14 -15.59
C GLU A 46 -3.52 -7.33 -16.69
N LYS A 47 -4.67 -6.67 -16.56
CA LYS A 47 -5.76 -6.73 -17.56
C LYS A 47 -5.39 -6.16 -18.93
N ALA A 48 -4.56 -5.13 -18.96
CA ALA A 48 -4.14 -4.48 -20.20
C ALA A 48 -2.94 -5.19 -20.85
N GLU A 49 -2.45 -6.29 -20.25
CA GLU A 49 -1.26 -7.04 -20.69
C GLU A 49 0.00 -6.15 -20.83
N LEU A 50 0.02 -5.03 -20.11
CA LEU A 50 1.04 -3.99 -20.24
C LEU A 50 2.33 -4.36 -19.51
N ILE A 51 2.30 -5.36 -18.62
CA ILE A 51 3.45 -5.82 -17.84
C ILE A 51 3.74 -7.28 -18.21
N GLY A 52 4.92 -7.53 -18.78
CA GLY A 52 5.43 -8.89 -19.05
C GLY A 52 6.11 -9.56 -17.85
N ALA A 53 5.98 -8.97 -16.67
CA ALA A 53 6.56 -9.39 -15.41
C ALA A 53 5.44 -9.65 -14.39
N PRO A 54 5.59 -10.65 -13.50
CA PRO A 54 4.60 -10.94 -12.49
C PRO A 54 4.46 -9.79 -11.50
N ILE A 55 3.22 -9.45 -11.15
CA ILE A 55 2.91 -8.51 -10.07
C ILE A 55 2.44 -9.29 -8.86
N ILE A 56 2.84 -8.83 -7.67
CA ILE A 56 2.50 -9.45 -6.40
C ILE A 56 1.83 -8.38 -5.54
N LYS A 57 0.56 -8.61 -5.20
CA LYS A 57 -0.26 -7.72 -4.39
C LYS A 57 -0.24 -8.21 -2.95
N VAL A 58 0.33 -7.40 -2.05
CA VAL A 58 0.38 -7.68 -0.61
C VAL A 58 -0.53 -6.71 0.13
N LEU A 59 -1.42 -7.22 0.98
CA LEU A 59 -2.20 -6.44 1.94
C LEU A 59 -1.59 -6.58 3.34
N LEU A 60 -1.16 -5.46 3.92
CA LEU A 60 -0.85 -5.38 5.35
C LEU A 60 -2.04 -4.74 6.05
N TYR A 61 -2.60 -5.41 7.05
CA TYR A 61 -3.77 -4.90 7.77
C TYR A 61 -3.64 -5.12 9.28
N THR A 62 -4.39 -4.36 10.07
CA THR A 62 -4.56 -4.65 11.51
C THR A 62 -6.01 -4.98 11.80
N ASN A 63 -6.22 -5.82 12.80
CA ASN A 63 -7.51 -6.16 13.33
C ASN A 63 -7.47 -6.05 14.88
N PRO A 64 -8.04 -4.99 15.46
CA PRO A 64 -8.92 -4.01 14.81
C PRO A 64 -8.14 -2.87 14.09
N PRO A 65 -8.75 -2.13 13.15
CA PRO A 65 -8.10 -1.04 12.40
C PRO A 65 -7.50 0.08 13.27
N GLU A 66 -8.04 0.27 14.47
CA GLU A 66 -7.60 1.26 15.45
C GLU A 66 -6.16 1.04 15.90
N ILE A 67 -5.61 -0.18 15.78
CA ILE A 67 -4.19 -0.43 16.06
C ILE A 67 -3.31 0.39 15.10
N ALA A 68 -3.63 0.43 13.81
CA ALA A 68 -2.89 1.23 12.84
C ALA A 68 -3.01 2.72 13.12
N LEU A 69 -4.21 3.20 13.49
CA LEU A 69 -4.45 4.59 13.87
C LEU A 69 -3.66 4.99 15.12
N ASN A 70 -3.61 4.14 16.15
CA ASN A 70 -2.82 4.40 17.36
C ASN A 70 -1.32 4.46 17.07
N ARG A 71 -0.80 3.57 16.20
CA ARG A 71 0.60 3.60 15.76
C ARG A 71 0.93 4.90 15.02
N ALA A 72 0.03 5.36 14.14
CA ALA A 72 0.18 6.62 13.42
C ALA A 72 0.12 7.82 14.37
N ALA A 73 -0.84 7.83 15.31
CA ALA A 73 -0.99 8.87 16.33
C ALA A 73 0.25 8.98 17.22
N THR A 74 0.81 7.85 17.66
CA THR A 74 2.05 7.84 18.47
C THR A 74 3.23 8.46 17.72
N ARG A 75 3.39 8.15 16.43
CA ARG A 75 4.42 8.74 15.57
C ARG A 75 4.19 10.25 15.42
N ASP A 76 2.99 10.64 15.01
CA ASP A 76 2.67 12.02 14.65
C ASP A 76 2.64 12.95 15.87
N ALA A 77 2.20 12.47 17.04
CA ALA A 77 2.29 13.21 18.30
C ALA A 77 3.73 13.59 18.63
N LYS A 78 4.68 12.65 18.42
CA LYS A 78 6.11 12.89 18.59
C LYS A 78 6.66 13.84 17.53
N ASP A 79 6.35 13.61 16.26
CA ASP A 79 6.93 14.36 15.13
C ASP A 79 6.39 15.80 15.04
N LEU A 80 5.14 16.01 15.43
CA LEU A 80 4.45 17.31 15.36
C LEU A 80 4.41 18.05 16.71
N GLY A 81 4.75 17.39 17.81
CA GLY A 81 4.72 17.98 19.15
C GLY A 81 3.32 18.27 19.67
N ILE A 82 2.34 17.44 19.29
CA ILE A 82 0.93 17.54 19.72
C ILE A 82 0.56 16.40 20.67
N SER A 83 -0.62 16.47 21.30
CA SER A 83 -1.10 15.39 22.16
C SER A 83 -1.41 14.12 21.34
N HIS A 84 -1.30 12.95 21.98
CA HIS A 84 -1.67 11.68 21.35
C HIS A 84 -3.14 11.69 20.87
N ASP A 85 -4.05 12.20 21.69
CA ASP A 85 -5.48 12.24 21.36
C ASP A 85 -5.76 13.15 20.16
N GLU A 86 -5.10 14.30 20.09
CA GLU A 86 -5.18 15.20 18.93
C GLU A 86 -4.64 14.54 17.66
N ALA A 87 -3.49 13.85 17.76
CA ALA A 87 -2.93 13.10 16.64
C ALA A 87 -3.84 11.95 16.19
N PHE A 88 -4.51 11.27 17.12
CA PHE A 88 -5.43 10.18 16.85
C PHE A 88 -6.68 10.66 16.10
N GLU A 89 -7.34 11.71 16.58
CA GLU A 89 -8.53 12.27 15.93
C GLU A 89 -8.21 12.80 14.52
N GLU A 90 -7.06 13.45 14.33
CA GLU A 90 -6.66 13.91 13.00
C GLU A 90 -6.33 12.76 12.05
N ASN A 91 -5.65 11.71 12.51
CA ASN A 91 -5.38 10.51 11.71
C ASN A 91 -6.68 9.80 11.32
N LYS A 92 -7.62 9.67 12.26
CA LYS A 92 -8.95 9.11 12.00
C LYS A 92 -9.71 9.93 10.97
N ARG A 93 -9.72 11.26 11.10
CA ARG A 93 -10.38 12.17 10.14
C ARG A 93 -9.80 12.05 8.73
N ILE A 94 -8.46 11.99 8.62
CA ILE A 94 -7.78 11.81 7.33
C ILE A 94 -8.14 10.43 6.75
N PHE A 95 -8.07 9.37 7.55
CA PHE A 95 -8.42 8.02 7.11
C PHE A 95 -9.86 7.95 6.59
N GLU A 96 -10.84 8.49 7.33
CA GLU A 96 -12.25 8.48 6.92
C GLU A 96 -12.49 9.29 5.64
N LYS A 97 -11.84 10.45 5.52
CA LYS A 97 -11.92 11.28 4.31
C LYS A 97 -11.37 10.51 3.11
N ASP A 98 -10.14 10.01 3.23
CA ASP A 98 -9.46 9.27 2.17
C ASP A 98 -10.29 8.02 1.81
N TRP A 99 -10.74 7.26 2.80
CA TRP A 99 -11.58 6.07 2.62
C TRP A 99 -12.85 6.35 1.80
N ASN A 100 -13.52 7.46 2.07
CA ASN A 100 -14.72 7.86 1.33
C ASN A 100 -14.38 8.29 -0.11
N GLU A 101 -13.36 9.12 -0.30
CA GLU A 101 -12.90 9.53 -1.63
C GLU A 101 -12.51 8.31 -2.48
N TRP A 102 -11.84 7.32 -1.88
CA TRP A 102 -11.46 6.08 -2.53
C TRP A 102 -12.66 5.19 -2.85
N THR A 103 -13.57 4.96 -1.89
CA THR A 103 -14.76 4.14 -2.10
C THR A 103 -15.58 4.64 -3.29
N GLU A 104 -15.68 5.96 -3.44
CA GLU A 104 -16.36 6.61 -4.56
C GLU A 104 -15.57 6.47 -5.88
N ALA A 105 -14.26 6.71 -5.87
CA ALA A 105 -13.41 6.55 -7.06
C ALA A 105 -13.38 5.10 -7.58
N TYR A 106 -13.58 4.11 -6.70
CA TYR A 106 -13.49 2.67 -7.00
C TYR A 106 -14.82 1.95 -7.17
N LYS A 107 -15.96 2.67 -7.14
CA LYS A 107 -17.28 2.14 -7.56
C LYS A 107 -17.26 1.32 -8.87
N PRO A 108 -16.44 1.62 -9.90
CA PRO A 108 -16.38 0.82 -11.13
C PRO A 108 -15.87 -0.62 -10.95
N LEU A 109 -15.20 -0.96 -9.84
CA LEU A 109 -14.70 -2.32 -9.55
C LEU A 109 -15.77 -3.27 -8.97
N LYS A 110 -17.05 -2.90 -9.02
CA LYS A 110 -18.19 -3.77 -8.66
C LYS A 110 -18.10 -4.34 -7.24
N GLY A 111 -18.06 -3.46 -6.23
CA GLY A 111 -18.33 -3.88 -4.84
C GLY A 111 -17.30 -4.82 -4.21
N ILE A 112 -16.09 -4.93 -4.77
CA ILE A 112 -14.98 -5.62 -4.12
C ILE A 112 -14.36 -4.65 -3.10
N PRO A 113 -14.44 -4.96 -1.79
CA PRO A 113 -13.87 -4.10 -0.77
C PRO A 113 -12.35 -4.26 -0.75
N LEU A 114 -11.63 -3.38 -1.47
CA LEU A 114 -10.18 -3.48 -1.75
C LEU A 114 -9.27 -3.51 -0.52
N TYR A 115 -9.76 -3.29 0.70
CA TYR A 115 -8.93 -3.35 1.93
C TYR A 115 -9.55 -4.24 2.99
N THR A 116 -10.42 -5.15 2.58
CA THR A 116 -10.94 -6.20 3.44
C THR A 116 -10.18 -7.49 3.15
N PRO A 117 -9.52 -8.09 4.14
CA PRO A 117 -8.88 -9.39 3.96
C PRO A 117 -9.92 -10.44 3.55
N GLY A 118 -9.49 -11.43 2.75
CA GLY A 118 -10.32 -12.51 2.23
C GLY A 118 -11.14 -12.15 0.99
N ASN A 119 -10.92 -10.98 0.38
CA ASN A 119 -11.64 -10.56 -0.82
C ASN A 119 -11.12 -11.20 -2.12
N GLY A 120 -10.00 -11.93 -2.07
CA GLY A 120 -9.37 -12.59 -3.22
C GLY A 120 -8.66 -11.64 -4.20
N PHE A 121 -8.49 -10.37 -3.83
CA PHE A 121 -7.82 -9.35 -4.65
C PHE A 121 -6.29 -9.37 -4.46
N TYR A 122 -5.82 -9.76 -3.28
CA TYR A 122 -4.41 -9.82 -2.91
C TYR A 122 -3.88 -11.25 -3.00
N ASP A 123 -2.59 -11.37 -3.33
CA ASP A 123 -1.88 -12.66 -3.38
C ASP A 123 -1.43 -13.10 -1.99
N LEU A 124 -1.13 -12.13 -1.13
CA LEU A 124 -0.70 -12.32 0.25
C LEU A 124 -1.37 -11.27 1.15
N GLU A 125 -1.95 -11.73 2.25
CA GLU A 125 -2.56 -10.89 3.26
C GLU A 125 -1.88 -11.17 4.61
N ILE A 126 -1.49 -10.12 5.33
CA ILE A 126 -0.75 -10.24 6.59
C ILE A 126 -1.40 -9.36 7.64
N ASP A 127 -1.87 -10.00 8.72
CA ASP A 127 -2.26 -9.31 9.93
C ASP A 127 -1.00 -8.86 10.68
N VAL A 128 -0.80 -7.55 10.80
CA VAL A 128 0.35 -6.93 11.45
C VAL A 128 0.02 -6.38 12.85
N SER A 129 -1.12 -6.77 13.42
CA SER A 129 -1.60 -6.27 14.73
C SER A 129 -0.60 -6.50 15.85
N ASP A 130 0.02 -7.68 15.88
CA ASP A 130 0.98 -8.09 16.91
C ASP A 130 2.40 -8.29 16.37
N LEU A 131 2.62 -7.95 15.10
CA LEU A 131 3.92 -8.14 14.47
C LEU A 131 4.89 -6.99 14.81
N PRO A 132 6.15 -7.31 15.18
CA PRO A 132 7.23 -6.34 15.17
C PRO A 132 7.41 -5.71 13.78
N LYS A 133 7.94 -4.48 13.76
CA LYS A 133 8.10 -3.66 12.53
C LYS A 133 8.71 -4.43 11.34
N ASP A 134 9.69 -5.29 11.59
CA ASP A 134 10.44 -5.99 10.54
C ASP A 134 9.91 -7.41 10.24
N ALA A 135 8.97 -7.91 11.06
CA ALA A 135 8.43 -9.26 10.90
C ALA A 135 7.56 -9.37 9.63
N ALA A 136 6.80 -8.33 9.29
CA ALA A 136 6.01 -8.32 8.06
C ALA A 136 6.90 -8.45 6.81
N ALA A 137 8.05 -7.77 6.77
CA ALA A 137 9.01 -7.89 5.66
C ALA A 137 9.59 -9.30 5.54
N THR A 138 9.86 -9.94 6.69
CA THR A 138 10.33 -11.34 6.73
C THR A 138 9.29 -12.30 6.15
N VAL A 139 8.02 -12.15 6.57
CA VAL A 139 6.90 -12.96 6.06
C VAL A 139 6.72 -12.78 4.55
N VAL A 140 6.80 -11.54 4.04
CA VAL A 140 6.73 -11.28 2.59
C VAL A 140 7.89 -11.98 1.88
N ASN A 141 9.12 -11.82 2.35
CA ASN A 141 10.29 -12.42 1.74
C ASN A 141 10.22 -13.96 1.70
N ASP A 142 9.83 -14.59 2.81
CA ASP A 142 9.70 -16.05 2.90
C ASP A 142 8.60 -16.58 1.97
N TRP A 143 7.50 -15.83 1.82
CA TRP A 143 6.44 -16.16 0.88
C TRP A 143 6.90 -16.06 -0.58
N LEU A 144 7.67 -15.01 -0.93
CA LEU A 144 8.23 -14.83 -2.27
C LEU A 144 9.16 -15.99 -2.67
N ILE A 145 9.99 -16.45 -1.74
CA ILE A 145 10.87 -17.61 -1.93
C ILE A 145 10.03 -18.89 -2.14
N THR A 146 9.01 -19.10 -1.31
CA THR A 146 8.18 -20.31 -1.33
C THR A 146 7.31 -20.43 -2.58
N LYS A 147 6.80 -19.31 -3.11
CA LYS A 147 5.98 -19.26 -4.32
C LYS A 147 6.77 -19.49 -5.62
N LYS A 148 8.09 -19.71 -5.55
CA LYS A 148 9.00 -19.88 -6.69
C LYS A 148 9.01 -18.67 -7.65
N PHE A 149 9.03 -17.45 -7.11
CA PHE A 149 9.65 -16.34 -7.85
C PHE A 149 11.17 -16.43 -7.82
N ALA A 150 11.73 -17.33 -7.00
CA ALA A 150 13.08 -17.84 -7.12
C ALA A 150 13.24 -18.44 -8.52
N THR A 151 13.89 -17.66 -9.36
CA THR A 151 14.59 -18.00 -10.60
C THR A 151 14.74 -19.51 -10.76
N GLN A 152 14.23 -20.06 -11.86
CA GLN A 152 14.82 -21.24 -12.45
C GLN A 152 16.28 -20.89 -12.75
N ILE A 153 17.17 -21.07 -11.77
CA ILE A 153 18.58 -21.20 -12.03
C ILE A 153 18.73 -22.60 -12.60
N ALA A 154 18.57 -22.71 -13.92
CA ALA A 154 18.98 -23.85 -14.72
C ALA A 154 20.27 -23.48 -15.44
#